data_AF-A0A1M5X644-F1
#
_entry.id   AF-A0A1M5X644-F1
#
_cell.length_a   1.000
_cell.length_b   1.000
_cell.length_c   1.000
_cell.angle_alpha   90.00
_cell.angle_beta   90.00
_cell.angle_gamma   90.00
#
_symmetry.space_group_name_H-M   'P 1'
#
loop_
_entity.id
_entity.type
_entity.pdbx_description
1 polymer ?
#
loop_
_entity_poly.entity_id
_entity_poly.type
_entity_poly.pdbx_seq_one_letter_code
_entity_poly.pdbx_strand_id
1 'polypeptide(L)'
;MGVVGYDHAVVGQEFWYALPIPTNKSQKDVRIIKAEMIDPPSGVKVLGYGAYRLADTGGLPLMAVDGAPGTPEYRKLKDHSKSGFKVKARALSEVFYVAHLKVTGPIRKNPTNCSFEYTQSDQRYVQTLGCEFELRLKK
;
A
#
# COMPACT_ATOMS: atom_id res chain seq x y z
N MET A 1 3.87 -17.03 -8.30
CA MET A 1 3.08 -15.89 -7.76
C MET A 1 2.73 -14.99 -8.93
N GLY A 2 1.47 -14.61 -9.08
CA GLY A 2 1.05 -13.65 -10.10
C GLY A 2 1.34 -12.23 -9.63
N VAL A 3 1.81 -11.37 -10.54
CA VAL A 3 1.98 -9.94 -10.27
C VAL A 3 0.66 -9.25 -10.57
N VAL A 4 0.18 -8.43 -9.62
CA VAL A 4 -1.02 -7.60 -9.86
C VAL A 4 -0.61 -6.47 -10.78
N GLY A 5 -1.37 -6.25 -11.85
CA GLY A 5 -1.08 -5.09 -12.69
C GLY A 5 -2.21 -4.53 -13.53
N TYR A 6 -1.92 -3.37 -14.12
CA TYR A 6 -2.83 -2.61 -14.97
C TYR A 6 -2.12 -2.22 -16.27
N ASP A 7 -2.60 -2.74 -17.40
CA ASP A 7 -1.92 -2.63 -18.71
C ASP A 7 -2.33 -1.41 -19.55
N HIS A 8 -3.23 -0.56 -19.05
CA HIS A 8 -3.81 0.55 -19.81
C HIS A 8 -3.69 1.89 -19.10
N ALA A 9 -2.63 2.08 -18.31
CA ALA A 9 -2.42 3.32 -17.57
C ALA A 9 -2.18 4.51 -18.52
N VAL A 10 -2.68 5.69 -18.14
CA VAL A 10 -2.51 6.94 -18.90
C VAL A 10 -1.82 7.98 -18.03
N VAL A 11 -0.99 8.83 -18.64
CA VAL A 11 -0.37 9.97 -17.92
C VAL A 11 -1.45 10.85 -17.30
N GLY A 12 -1.24 11.22 -16.04
CA GLY A 12 -2.20 11.97 -15.24
C GLY A 12 -3.14 11.10 -14.40
N GLN A 13 -3.27 9.81 -14.71
CA GLN A 13 -4.14 8.88 -13.99
C GLN A 13 -3.59 8.59 -12.58
N GLU A 14 -4.49 8.57 -11.60
CA GLU A 14 -4.19 8.29 -10.21
C GLU A 14 -4.67 6.89 -9.82
N PHE A 15 -3.89 6.20 -8.99
CA PHE A 15 -4.13 4.83 -8.55
C PHE A 15 -3.94 4.70 -7.05
N TRP A 16 -4.69 3.79 -6.44
CA TRP A 16 -4.49 3.32 -5.08
C TRP A 16 -3.91 1.90 -5.14
N TYR A 17 -2.67 1.75 -4.67
CA TYR A 17 -2.00 0.45 -4.63
C TYR A 17 -1.92 -0.05 -3.19
N ALA A 18 -2.45 -1.25 -2.91
CA ALA A 18 -2.38 -1.84 -1.58
C ALA A 18 -1.01 -2.47 -1.33
N LEU A 19 -0.36 -2.05 -0.23
CA LEU A 19 0.85 -2.68 0.27
C LEU A 19 0.51 -4.02 0.95
N PRO A 20 1.48 -4.93 1.12
CA PRO A 20 1.26 -6.21 1.79
C PRO A 20 0.58 -6.05 3.15
N ILE A 21 -0.45 -6.84 3.43
CA ILE A 21 -1.13 -6.80 4.72
C ILE A 21 -0.17 -7.31 5.81
N PRO A 22 0.09 -6.52 6.87
CA PRO A 22 0.96 -6.96 7.95
C PRO A 22 0.40 -8.21 8.65
N THR A 23 1.22 -9.25 8.75
CA THR A 23 0.93 -10.44 9.56
C THR A 23 1.90 -10.50 10.72
N ASN A 24 1.41 -10.33 11.95
CA ASN A 24 2.25 -10.39 13.13
C ASN A 24 2.46 -11.85 13.56
N LYS A 25 3.64 -12.40 13.26
CA LYS A 25 4.01 -13.76 13.64
C LYS A 25 4.55 -13.88 15.07
N SER A 26 4.76 -12.78 15.78
CA SER A 26 5.34 -12.80 17.13
C SER A 26 4.31 -13.07 18.23
N GLN A 27 4.78 -13.27 19.46
CA GLN A 27 3.94 -13.45 20.66
C GLN A 27 3.51 -12.13 21.31
N LYS A 28 3.89 -10.98 20.75
CA LYS A 28 3.59 -9.67 21.32
C LYS A 28 2.86 -8.80 20.30
N ASP A 29 1.98 -7.93 20.77
CA ASP A 29 1.37 -6.91 19.92
C ASP A 29 2.48 -6.07 19.25
N VAL A 30 2.27 -5.70 17.98
CA VAL A 30 3.11 -4.73 17.27
C VAL A 30 2.26 -3.52 16.91
N ARG A 31 2.87 -2.34 16.86
CA ARG A 31 2.24 -1.14 16.31
C ARG A 31 2.94 -0.77 15.02
N ILE A 32 2.25 -0.88 13.90
CA ILE A 32 2.74 -0.34 12.63
C ILE A 32 2.58 1.17 12.68
N ILE A 33 3.65 1.89 12.38
CA ILE A 33 3.70 3.36 12.45
C ILE A 33 3.97 3.99 11.08
N LYS A 34 4.51 3.23 10.13
CA LYS A 34 4.77 3.72 8.77
C LYS A 34 4.89 2.55 7.80
N ALA A 35 4.45 2.74 6.56
CA ALA A 35 4.83 1.86 5.46
C ALA A 35 4.95 2.66 4.16
N GLU A 36 5.96 2.35 3.36
CA GLU A 36 6.28 3.08 2.14
C GLU A 36 6.81 2.13 1.06
N MET A 37 6.66 2.53 -0.20
CA MET A 37 7.37 1.88 -1.31
C MET A 37 8.82 2.31 -1.33
N ILE A 38 9.72 1.35 -1.52
CA ILE A 38 11.14 1.59 -1.77
C ILE A 38 11.31 1.73 -3.28
N ASP A 39 12.01 2.79 -3.70
CA ASP A 39 12.33 3.10 -5.10
C ASP A 39 11.12 2.98 -6.06
N PRO A 40 10.12 3.86 -5.93
CA PRO A 40 9.01 3.90 -6.88
C PRO A 40 9.52 3.99 -8.33
N PRO A 41 8.89 3.28 -9.28
CA PRO A 41 9.42 3.20 -10.64
C PRO A 41 9.36 4.55 -11.33
N SER A 42 10.27 4.78 -12.28
CA SER A 42 10.19 5.95 -13.16
C SER A 42 8.83 6.02 -13.85
N GLY A 43 8.34 7.24 -14.08
CA GLY A 43 6.99 7.44 -14.63
C GLY A 43 5.86 7.27 -13.62
N VAL A 44 6.15 6.94 -12.35
CA VAL A 44 5.18 6.95 -11.25
C VAL A 44 5.64 7.89 -10.15
N LYS A 45 4.75 8.77 -9.71
CA LYS A 45 4.95 9.63 -8.55
C LYS A 45 4.07 9.14 -7.40
N VAL A 46 4.66 8.92 -6.23
CA VAL A 46 3.89 8.70 -5.01
C VAL A 46 3.39 10.06 -4.51
N LEU A 47 2.08 10.22 -4.42
CA LEU A 47 1.41 11.42 -3.91
C LEU A 47 1.26 11.37 -2.38
N GLY A 48 1.25 10.18 -1.79
CA GLY A 48 1.19 9.97 -0.35
C GLY A 48 0.87 8.52 0.00
N TYR A 49 0.74 8.28 1.31
CA TYR A 49 0.35 6.99 1.86
C TYR A 49 -0.83 7.19 2.83
N GLY A 50 -1.73 6.22 2.85
CA GLY A 50 -2.81 6.14 3.84
C GLY A 50 -2.91 4.73 4.42
N ALA A 51 -3.55 4.58 5.57
CA ALA A 51 -3.81 3.28 6.17
C ALA A 51 -5.30 3.12 6.49
N TYR A 52 -5.93 2.08 5.93
CA TYR A 52 -7.39 1.92 5.94
C TYR A 52 -7.80 0.54 6.42
N ARG A 53 -8.98 0.42 7.03
CA ARG A 53 -9.54 -0.87 7.43
C ARG A 53 -10.07 -1.62 6.22
N LEU A 54 -9.82 -2.92 6.17
CA LEU A 54 -10.34 -3.82 5.13
C LEU A 54 -11.87 -3.76 4.99
N ALA A 55 -12.58 -3.64 6.11
CA ALA A 55 -14.03 -3.54 6.13
C ALA A 55 -14.55 -2.25 5.46
N ASP A 56 -13.83 -1.14 5.63
CA ASP A 56 -14.23 0.17 5.08
C ASP A 56 -13.97 0.26 3.57
N THR A 57 -13.08 -0.59 3.05
CA THR A 57 -12.73 -0.70 1.63
C THR A 57 -13.45 -1.82 0.91
N GLY A 58 -14.36 -2.56 1.58
CA GLY A 58 -15.07 -3.70 1.01
C GLY A 58 -14.16 -4.89 0.65
N GLY A 59 -12.98 -4.99 1.27
CA GLY A 59 -11.94 -5.97 0.95
C GLY A 59 -10.57 -5.33 0.68
N LEU A 60 -9.64 -6.09 0.12
CA LEU A 60 -8.30 -5.61 -0.25
C LEU A 60 -8.24 -5.34 -1.77
N PRO A 61 -8.49 -4.11 -2.23
CA PRO A 61 -8.24 -3.76 -3.62
C PRO A 61 -6.73 -3.68 -3.87
N LEU A 62 -6.17 -4.71 -4.50
CA LEU A 62 -4.73 -4.80 -4.76
C LEU A 62 -4.22 -3.61 -5.58
N MET A 63 -5.01 -3.16 -6.56
CA MET A 63 -4.80 -1.94 -7.32
C MET A 63 -6.15 -1.40 -7.79
N ALA A 64 -6.39 -0.10 -7.61
CA ALA A 64 -7.62 0.55 -8.02
C ALA A 64 -7.34 1.90 -8.68
N VAL A 65 -8.14 2.27 -9.67
CA VAL A 65 -8.07 3.58 -10.34
C VAL A 65 -8.86 4.59 -9.52
N ASP A 66 -8.26 5.73 -9.16
CA ASP A 66 -8.96 6.77 -8.39
C ASP A 66 -10.23 7.25 -9.13
N GLY A 67 -11.36 7.27 -8.41
CA GLY A 67 -12.67 7.67 -8.96
C GLY A 67 -13.37 6.66 -9.88
N ALA A 68 -12.79 5.49 -10.16
CA ALA A 68 -13.46 4.47 -10.97
C ALA A 68 -14.60 3.77 -10.19
N PRO A 69 -15.69 3.33 -10.86
CA PRO A 69 -16.77 2.58 -10.22
C PRO A 69 -16.24 1.37 -9.42
N GLY A 70 -16.70 1.23 -8.18
CA GLY A 70 -16.27 0.15 -7.29
C GLY A 70 -14.94 0.40 -6.54
N THR A 71 -14.26 1.52 -6.80
CA THR A 71 -13.10 1.94 -6.02
C THR A 71 -13.55 2.58 -4.70
N PRO A 72 -12.98 2.21 -3.54
CA PRO A 72 -13.26 2.89 -2.29
C PRO A 72 -12.95 4.37 -2.35
N GLU A 73 -13.79 5.20 -1.73
CA GLU A 73 -13.57 6.64 -1.63
C GLU A 73 -12.50 6.97 -0.57
N TYR A 74 -11.26 6.53 -0.79
CA TYR A 74 -10.15 6.61 0.18
C TYR A 74 -10.00 7.98 0.85
N ARG A 75 -10.18 9.07 0.10
CA ARG A 75 -10.06 10.44 0.62
C ARG A 75 -11.13 10.79 1.67
N LYS A 76 -12.24 10.03 1.73
CA LYS A 76 -13.31 10.17 2.72
C LYS A 76 -13.22 9.14 3.85
N LEU A 77 -12.39 8.10 3.70
CA LEU A 77 -12.21 7.07 4.71
C LEU A 77 -11.35 7.58 5.87
N LYS A 78 -11.52 6.94 7.03
CA LYS A 78 -10.68 7.22 8.19
C LYS A 78 -9.26 6.72 7.93
N ASP A 79 -8.33 7.64 7.80
CA ASP A 79 -6.91 7.34 7.66
C ASP A 79 -6.25 7.09 9.04
N HIS A 80 -5.67 5.91 9.20
CA HIS A 80 -4.93 5.47 10.39
C HIS A 80 -3.41 5.65 10.28
N SER A 81 -2.90 6.18 9.17
CA SER A 81 -1.45 6.28 8.89
C SER A 81 -0.73 7.13 9.93
N LYS A 82 -1.29 8.31 10.26
CA LYS A 82 -0.68 9.27 11.20
C LYS A 82 -0.61 8.75 12.63
N SER A 83 -1.67 8.08 13.09
CA SER A 83 -1.66 7.50 14.43
C SER A 83 -0.87 6.20 14.51
N GLY A 84 -0.71 5.50 13.38
CA GLY A 84 -0.38 4.09 13.35
C GLY A 84 -1.53 3.21 13.86
N PHE A 85 -1.35 1.90 13.77
CA PHE A 85 -2.34 0.91 14.18
C PHE A 85 -1.68 -0.32 14.81
N LYS A 86 -2.44 -1.04 15.62
CA LYS A 86 -1.97 -2.22 16.34
C LYS A 86 -2.32 -3.49 15.56
N VAL A 87 -1.37 -4.42 15.48
CA VAL A 87 -1.58 -5.78 15.00
C VAL A 87 -1.34 -6.73 16.16
N LYS A 88 -2.38 -7.49 16.51
CA LYS A 88 -2.33 -8.41 17.65
C LYS A 88 -1.29 -9.50 17.45
N ALA A 89 -0.75 -10.01 18.55
CA ALA A 89 0.11 -11.20 18.51
C ALA A 89 -0.56 -12.32 17.71
N ARG A 90 0.21 -13.00 16.86
CA ARG A 90 -0.26 -14.13 16.03
C ARG A 90 -1.46 -13.80 15.13
N ALA A 91 -1.66 -12.55 14.72
CA ALA A 91 -2.81 -12.11 13.94
C ALA A 91 -2.43 -11.45 12.61
N LEU A 92 -3.36 -11.54 11.65
CA LEU A 92 -3.39 -10.71 10.45
C LEU A 92 -3.95 -9.32 10.81
N SER A 93 -3.43 -8.26 10.19
CA SER A 93 -3.97 -6.92 10.40
C SER A 93 -5.32 -6.73 9.70
N GLU A 94 -6.23 -6.03 10.38
CA GLU A 94 -7.46 -5.49 9.78
C GLU A 94 -7.21 -4.19 9.00
N VAL A 95 -6.03 -3.60 9.15
CA VAL A 95 -5.64 -2.32 8.54
C VAL A 95 -4.46 -2.56 7.60
N PHE A 96 -4.51 -1.96 6.43
CA PHE A 96 -3.44 -2.06 5.43
C PHE A 96 -3.05 -0.68 4.95
N TYR A 97 -1.80 -0.53 4.54
CA TYR A 97 -1.33 0.69 3.89
C TYR A 97 -1.66 0.66 2.40
N VAL A 98 -1.94 1.83 1.85
CA VAL A 98 -2.03 2.05 0.41
C VAL A 98 -1.10 3.19 0.01
N ALA A 99 -0.48 3.05 -1.15
CA ALA A 99 0.21 4.13 -1.84
C ALA A 99 -0.75 4.81 -2.81
N HIS A 100 -0.85 6.13 -2.72
CA HIS A 100 -1.54 6.94 -3.71
C HIS A 100 -0.54 7.31 -4.79
N LEU A 101 -0.75 6.81 -6.00
CA LEU A 101 0.19 6.88 -7.11
C LEU A 101 -0.39 7.76 -8.22
N LYS A 102 0.49 8.46 -8.93
CA LYS A 102 0.16 9.20 -10.15
C LYS A 102 1.09 8.80 -11.27
N VAL A 103 0.52 8.45 -12.41
CA VAL A 103 1.29 8.20 -13.63
C VAL A 103 1.75 9.53 -14.20
N THR A 104 3.05 9.69 -14.35
CA THR A 104 3.72 10.91 -14.83
C THR A 104 4.44 10.69 -16.16
N GLY A 105 4.63 9.45 -16.59
CA GLY A 105 5.31 9.13 -17.84
C GLY A 105 5.53 7.62 -18.03
N PRO A 106 6.45 7.22 -18.93
CA PRO A 106 6.77 5.82 -19.20
C PRO A 106 7.29 5.08 -17.98
N ILE A 107 6.73 3.89 -17.74
CA ILE A 107 7.07 3.01 -16.62
C ILE A 107 7.97 1.91 -17.13
N ARG A 108 9.23 1.93 -16.69
CA ARG A 108 10.29 1.07 -17.25
C ARG A 108 10.67 -0.11 -16.36
N LYS A 109 10.25 -0.08 -15.09
CA LYS A 109 10.53 -1.09 -14.07
C LYS A 109 9.33 -1.20 -13.15
N ASN A 110 9.20 -2.34 -12.49
CA ASN A 110 8.25 -2.53 -11.40
C ASN A 110 8.94 -2.17 -10.08
N PRO A 111 8.23 -1.57 -9.11
CA PRO A 111 8.72 -1.50 -7.75
C PRO A 111 8.76 -2.92 -7.20
N THR A 112 9.75 -3.19 -6.35
CA THR A 112 9.98 -4.55 -5.83
C THR A 112 9.78 -4.65 -4.33
N ASN A 113 10.06 -3.58 -3.59
CA ASN A 113 10.14 -3.62 -2.14
C ASN A 113 9.36 -2.49 -1.48
N CYS A 114 8.88 -2.77 -0.27
CA CYS A 114 8.24 -1.81 0.62
C CYS A 114 8.92 -1.88 1.98
N SER A 115 9.06 -0.74 2.65
CA SER A 115 9.51 -0.66 4.03
C SER A 115 8.31 -0.59 4.96
N PHE A 116 8.39 -1.27 6.09
CA PHE A 116 7.44 -1.18 7.19
C PHE A 116 8.20 -0.81 8.45
N GLU A 117 7.81 0.30 9.08
CA GLU A 117 8.31 0.67 10.39
C GLU A 117 7.26 0.34 11.44
N TYR A 118 7.69 -0.32 12.51
CA TYR A 118 6.81 -0.72 13.59
C TYR A 118 7.51 -0.67 14.95
N THR A 119 6.72 -0.59 16.01
CA THR A 119 7.20 -0.71 17.38
C THR A 119 6.69 -1.98 18.04
N GLN A 120 7.54 -2.61 18.85
CA GLN A 120 7.20 -3.75 19.69
C GLN A 120 7.97 -3.65 21.01
N SER A 121 7.27 -3.70 22.15
CA SER A 121 7.89 -3.52 23.47
C SER A 121 8.80 -2.27 23.53
N ASP A 122 8.30 -1.15 23.02
CA ASP A 122 8.98 0.15 22.96
C ASP A 122 10.25 0.22 22.09
N GLN A 123 10.61 -0.87 21.42
CA GLN A 123 11.69 -0.88 20.43
C GLN A 123 11.12 -0.63 19.03
N ARG A 124 11.84 0.17 18.22
CA ARG A 124 11.50 0.46 16.82
C ARG A 124 12.26 -0.49 15.90
N TYR A 125 11.56 -1.00 14.90
CA TYR A 125 12.10 -1.89 13.87
C TYR A 125 11.72 -1.38 12.49
N VAL A 126 12.54 -1.73 11.50
CA VAL A 126 12.28 -1.51 10.08
C VAL A 126 12.40 -2.87 9.39
N GLN A 127 11.40 -3.23 8.59
CA GLN A 127 11.41 -4.45 7.81
C GLN A 127 11.14 -4.13 6.35
N THR A 128 11.95 -4.72 5.47
CA THR A 128 11.73 -4.68 4.03
C THR A 128 10.96 -5.93 3.60
N LEU A 129 9.89 -5.75 2.83
CA LEU A 129 9.05 -6.81 2.30
C LEU A 129 8.89 -6.63 0.79
N GLY A 130 8.75 -7.74 0.05
CA GLY A 130 8.39 -7.69 -1.35
C GLY A 130 6.96 -7.14 -1.53
N CYS A 131 6.79 -6.18 -2.43
CA CYS A 131 5.50 -5.58 -2.79
C CYS A 131 5.43 -5.29 -4.29
N GLU A 132 5.79 -6.29 -5.09
CA GLU A 132 5.81 -6.15 -6.54
C GLU A 132 4.41 -5.90 -7.13
N PHE A 133 4.34 -4.93 -8.05
CA PHE A 133 3.18 -4.72 -8.93
C PHE A 133 3.63 -4.32 -10.33
N GLU A 134 2.76 -4.55 -11.30
CA GLU A 134 2.94 -4.17 -12.69
C GLU A 134 2.03 -2.99 -13.07
N LEU A 135 2.58 -1.90 -13.58
CA LEU A 135 1.78 -0.84 -14.18
C LEU A 135 2.35 -0.55 -15.56
N ARG A 136 1.56 -0.74 -16.62
CA ARG A 136 2.00 -0.51 -18.00
C ARG A 136 1.12 0.52 -18.67
N LEU A 137 1.74 1.36 -19.48
CA LEU A 137 1.01 2.35 -20.28
C LEU A 137 0.24 1.65 -21.40
N LYS A 138 -0.93 2.22 -21.74
CA LYS A 138 -1.63 1.85 -22.96
C LYS A 138 -0.70 2.10 -24.17
N LYS A 139 -0.57 1.10 -25.04
CA LYS A 139 0.10 1.25 -26.34
C LYS A 139 -0.64 2.22 -27.24
#